data_AF-L9WHP5-F1
#
_entry.id   AF-L9WHP5-F1
#
_cell.length_a   1.000
_cell.length_b   1.000
_cell.length_c   1.000
_cell.angle_alpha   90.00
_cell.angle_beta   90.00
_cell.angle_gamma   90.00
#
_symmetry.space_group_name_H-M   'P 1'
#
loop_
_entity.id
_entity.type
_entity.pdbx_description
1 polymer ?
#
loop_
_entity_poly.entity_id
_entity_poly.type
_entity_poly.pdbx_seq_one_letter_code
_entity_poly.pdbx_strand_id
1 'polypeptide(L)' 'MAKSQSSQTGSDEPRLLSLLEGRPCPYCRAGELEQGVYKGNQAVVCGNCETPHAQLW' A
#
# COMPACT_ATOMS: atom_id res chain seq x y z
N MET A 1 -15.23 -15.20 32.50
CA MET A 1 -15.71 -14.53 31.27
C MET A 1 -14.50 -14.27 30.38
N ALA A 2 -14.34 -15.04 29.30
CA ALA A 2 -13.19 -14.93 28.39
C ALA A 2 -13.48 -13.82 27.36
N LYS A 3 -12.68 -12.74 27.36
CA LYS A 3 -12.72 -11.73 26.32
C LYS A 3 -11.87 -12.23 25.17
N SER A 4 -12.54 -12.69 24.13
CA SER A 4 -11.97 -13.04 22.83
C SER A 4 -11.12 -11.88 22.32
N GLN A 5 -9.83 -12.11 22.19
CA GLN A 5 -8.93 -11.20 21.49
C GLN A 5 -9.26 -11.31 20.01
N SER A 6 -10.08 -10.38 19.51
CA SER A 6 -10.30 -10.24 18.08
C SER A 6 -8.98 -9.85 17.42
N SER A 7 -8.43 -10.76 16.65
CA SER A 7 -7.33 -10.53 15.72
C SER A 7 -7.78 -9.49 14.69
N GLN A 8 -7.60 -8.20 14.98
CA GLN A 8 -7.83 -7.11 14.04
C GLN A 8 -6.61 -6.96 13.11
N THR A 9 -6.26 -8.03 12.40
CA THR A 9 -5.20 -8.02 11.37
C THR A 9 -5.89 -8.39 10.07
N GLY A 10 -6.32 -7.40 9.29
CA GLY A 10 -6.98 -7.67 8.01
C GLY A 10 -7.92 -6.58 7.49
N SER A 11 -8.07 -5.45 8.20
CA SER A 11 -8.97 -4.36 7.77
C SER A 11 -8.30 -3.00 7.57
N ASP A 12 -7.05 -2.84 7.97
CA ASP A 12 -6.32 -1.56 7.83
C ASP A 12 -5.40 -1.51 6.60
N GLU A 13 -5.02 -2.67 6.08
CA GLU A 13 -4.10 -2.79 4.96
C GLU A 13 -4.62 -2.15 3.65
N PRO A 14 -5.91 -2.32 3.27
CA PRO A 14 -6.46 -1.62 2.11
C PRO A 14 -6.54 -0.10 2.31
N ARG A 15 -6.68 0.36 3.57
CA ARG A 15 -6.71 1.79 3.89
C ARG A 15 -5.32 2.40 3.73
N LEU A 16 -4.26 1.72 4.15
CA LEU A 16 -2.89 2.22 3.99
C LEU A 16 -2.54 2.43 2.51
N LEU A 17 -2.88 1.47 1.64
CA LEU A 17 -2.64 1.63 0.20
C LEU A 17 -3.46 2.78 -0.39
N SER A 18 -4.74 2.90 0.00
CA SER A 18 -5.61 3.99 -0.43
C SER A 18 -5.13 5.37 0.04
N LEU A 19 -4.47 5.47 1.21
CA LEU A 19 -3.90 6.72 1.72
C LEU A 19 -2.63 7.16 0.96
N LEU A 20 -1.94 6.20 0.34
CA LEU A 20 -0.70 6.43 -0.40
C LEU A 20 -0.94 6.67 -1.90
N GLU A 21 -2.06 6.20 -2.44
CA GLU A 21 -2.50 6.47 -3.81
C GLU A 21 -2.64 7.98 -4.07
N GLY A 22 -2.22 8.42 -5.26
CA GLY A 22 -2.25 9.83 -5.69
C GLY A 22 -1.19 10.71 -5.03
N ARG A 23 -0.34 10.17 -4.15
CA ARG A 23 0.79 10.95 -3.59
C ARG A 23 1.95 11.02 -4.58
N PRO A 24 2.74 12.11 -4.59
CA PRO A 24 3.92 12.19 -5.42
C PRO A 24 4.95 11.13 -5.01
N CYS A 25 5.60 10.51 -5.99
CA CYS A 25 6.64 9.54 -5.74
C CYS A 25 7.84 10.21 -5.03
N PRO A 26 8.35 9.65 -3.92
CA PRO A 26 9.53 10.21 -3.25
C PRO A 26 10.83 9.93 -4.01
N TYR A 27 10.85 8.93 -4.90
CA TYR A 27 12.03 8.54 -5.66
C TYR A 27 12.19 9.30 -6.98
N CYS A 28 11.07 9.63 -7.64
CA CYS A 28 11.07 10.43 -8.87
C CYS A 28 10.09 11.60 -8.75
N ARG A 29 10.45 12.77 -9.28
CA ARG A 29 9.58 13.97 -9.21
C ARG A 29 8.48 14.04 -10.27
N ALA A 30 8.42 13.06 -11.16
CA ALA A 30 7.56 13.08 -12.34
C ALA A 30 6.33 12.17 -12.21
N GLY A 31 6.34 11.22 -11.27
CA GLY A 31 5.29 10.23 -11.13
C GLY A 31 4.54 10.32 -9.82
N GLU A 32 3.35 9.77 -9.84
CA GLU A 32 2.48 9.61 -8.68
C GLU A 32 2.43 8.13 -8.28
N LEU A 33 2.03 7.90 -7.05
CA LEU A 33 1.86 6.59 -6.46
C LEU A 33 0.47 6.04 -6.82
N GLU A 34 0.41 4.83 -7.35
CA GLU A 34 -0.82 4.16 -7.78
C GLU A 34 -0.91 2.77 -7.14
N GLN A 35 -2.14 2.30 -6.89
CA GLN A 35 -2.35 0.93 -6.44
C GLN A 35 -2.01 -0.05 -7.55
N GLY A 36 -1.22 -1.06 -7.19
CA GLY A 36 -0.79 -2.11 -8.09
C GLY A 36 -0.49 -3.40 -7.34
N VAL A 37 0.16 -4.32 -8.04
CA VAL A 37 0.63 -5.58 -7.47
C VAL A 37 2.12 -5.66 -7.69
N TYR A 38 2.88 -5.83 -6.62
CA TYR A 38 4.30 -6.06 -6.69
C TYR A 38 4.58 -7.46 -6.15
N LYS A 39 5.25 -8.30 -6.95
CA LYS A 39 5.60 -9.68 -6.58
C LYS A 39 4.43 -10.51 -6.00
N GLY A 40 3.22 -10.31 -6.52
CA GLY A 40 2.04 -11.07 -6.11
C GLY A 40 1.28 -10.52 -4.90
N ASN A 41 1.78 -9.47 -4.24
CA ASN A 41 1.03 -8.81 -3.17
C ASN A 41 0.60 -7.40 -3.58
N GLN A 42 -0.50 -6.93 -2.99
CA GLN A 42 -0.96 -5.56 -3.20
C GLN A 42 0.09 -4.57 -2.70
N ALA A 43 0.36 -3.57 -3.54
CA ALA A 43 1.38 -2.59 -3.30
C ALA A 43 0.96 -1.25 -3.87
N VAL A 44 1.60 -0.18 -3.41
CA VAL A 44 1.56 1.11 -4.08
C VAL A 44 2.87 1.25 -4.85
N VAL A 45 2.75 1.47 -6.16
CA VAL A 45 3.86 1.53 -7.11
C VAL A 45 3.78 2.85 -7.86
N CYS A 46 4.92 3.46 -8.17
CA CYS A 46 4.90 4.67 -8.98
C CYS A 46 4.55 4.37 -10.45
N GLY A 47 3.58 5.09 -11.00
CA GLY A 47 3.18 4.95 -12.41
C GLY A 47 4.22 5.41 -13.44
N ASN A 48 5.27 6.13 -13.02
CA ASN A 48 6.32 6.63 -13.93
C ASN A 48 7.64 5.85 -13.84
N CYS A 49 8.14 5.58 -12.63
CA CYS A 49 9.43 4.90 -12.44
C CYS A 49 9.28 3.46 -11.95
N GLU A 50 8.05 2.95 -11.86
CA GLU A 50 7.70 1.57 -11.47
C GLU A 50 8.26 1.15 -10.09
N THR A 51 8.70 2.13 -9.29
CA THR A 51 9.32 1.88 -8.00
C THR A 51 8.24 1.60 -6.96
N PRO A 52 8.29 0.44 -6.27
CA PRO A 52 7.35 0.13 -5.21
C PRO A 52 7.64 0.96 -3.97
N HIS A 53 6.61 1.58 -3.40
CA HIS A 53 6.73 2.40 -2.19
C HIS A 53 6.34 1.64 -0.92
N ALA A 54 5.24 0.90 -0.97
CA ALA A 54 4.75 0.07 0.12
C ALA A 54 4.07 -1.19 -0.42
N GLN A 55 4.17 -2.29 0.30
CA GLN A 55 3.59 -3.59 -0.06
C GLN A 55 3.00 -4.24 1.19
N LEU A 56 1.87 -4.92 1.03
CA LEU A 56 1.22 -5.74 2.06
C LEU A 56 1.73 -7.19 1.98
N TRP A 57 1.80 -7.91 3.11
CA TRP A 57 2.48 -9.22 3.21
C TRP A 57 1.63 -10.24 3.97
#